data_AF-A0AAD2AWL1-F1
#
_entry.id   AF-A0AAD2AWL1-F1
#
_cell.length_a   1.000
_cell.length_b   1.000
_cell.length_c   1.000
_cell.angle_alpha   90.00
_cell.angle_beta   90.00
_cell.angle_gamma   90.00
#
_symmetry.space_group_name_H-M   'P 1'
#
loop_
_entity.id
_entity.type
_entity.pdbx_description
1 polymer ?
#
loop_
_entity_poly.entity_id
_entity_poly.type
_entity_poly.pdbx_seq_one_letter_code
_entity_poly.pdbx_strand_id
1 'polypeptide(L)'
;MSQRTTSAIAHMGIDIGKTAFHVVGLDAAGKPVFRSRFTRERLIEFLARASPTIVGMEACPGSNWLACKAADCGHKVRSNH
;
A
#
# COMPACT_ATOMS: atom_id res chain seq x y z
N MET A 1 26.53 -15.36 -7.64
CA MET A 1 26.21 -14.47 -6.50
C MET A 1 24.71 -14.28 -6.45
N SER A 2 24.02 -14.99 -5.56
CA SER A 2 22.56 -14.92 -5.42
C SER A 2 22.23 -13.75 -4.50
N GLN A 3 22.02 -12.57 -5.09
CA GLN A 3 21.55 -11.41 -4.35
C GLN A 3 20.08 -11.67 -3.96
N ARG A 4 19.86 -12.19 -2.76
CA ARG A 4 18.59 -12.03 -2.06
C ARG A 4 18.53 -10.58 -1.57
N THR A 5 18.32 -9.65 -2.49
CA THR A 5 17.90 -8.31 -2.12
C THR A 5 16.56 -8.45 -1.42
N THR A 6 16.44 -7.89 -0.22
CA THR A 6 15.13 -7.60 0.37
C THR A 6 14.47 -6.61 -0.58
N SER A 7 13.70 -7.13 -1.55
CA SER A 7 13.13 -6.32 -2.62
C SER A 7 12.31 -5.18 -2.01
N ALA A 8 12.77 -3.95 -2.23
CA ALA A 8 12.07 -2.76 -1.77
C ALA A 8 10.67 -2.70 -2.38
N ILE A 9 9.70 -2.21 -1.61
CA ILE A 9 8.31 -2.07 -2.05
C ILE A 9 8.24 -0.89 -3.03
N ALA A 10 8.10 -1.19 -4.31
CA ALA A 10 7.99 -0.18 -5.37
C ALA A 10 6.53 0.25 -5.61
N HIS A 11 5.58 -0.66 -5.34
CA HIS A 11 4.15 -0.38 -5.45
C HIS A 11 3.40 -1.08 -4.31
N MET A 12 2.28 -0.50 -3.89
CA MET A 12 1.46 -1.04 -2.82
C MET A 12 0.00 -1.08 -3.24
N GLY A 13 -0.60 -2.27 -3.33
CA GLY A 13 -2.03 -2.44 -3.50
C GLY A 13 -2.74 -2.44 -2.16
N ILE A 14 -3.80 -1.65 -2.01
CA ILE A 14 -4.65 -1.68 -0.81
C ILE A 14 -6.09 -2.00 -1.19
N ASP A 15 -6.58 -3.11 -0.65
CA ASP A 15 -7.99 -3.51 -0.71
C ASP A 15 -8.68 -3.17 0.62
N ILE A 16 -9.88 -2.59 0.52
CA ILE A 16 -10.66 -2.11 1.65
C ILE A 16 -11.78 -3.10 1.93
N GLY A 17 -11.54 -3.97 2.92
CA GLY A 17 -12.55 -4.87 3.44
C GLY A 17 -13.46 -4.20 4.46
N LYS A 18 -14.55 -4.89 4.83
CA LYS A 18 -15.57 -4.40 5.76
C LYS A 18 -15.03 -4.06 7.16
N THR A 19 -13.99 -4.75 7.61
CA THR A 19 -13.42 -4.61 8.97
C THR A 19 -11.90 -4.51 8.98
N ALA A 20 -11.24 -4.60 7.82
CA ALA A 20 -9.78 -4.54 7.73
C ALA A 20 -9.31 -4.20 6.32
N PHE A 21 -8.05 -3.82 6.24
CA PHE A 21 -7.38 -3.43 5.01
C PHE A 21 -6.37 -4.51 4.63
N HIS A 22 -6.41 -4.95 3.39
CA HIS A 22 -5.44 -5.89 2.85
C HIS A 22 -4.41 -5.13 2.03
N VAL A 23 -3.16 -5.19 2.46
CA VAL A 23 -2.05 -4.49 1.81
C VAL A 23 -1.12 -5.51 1.17
N VAL A 24 -0.81 -5.30 -0.10
CA VAL A 24 0.15 -6.09 -0.87
C VAL A 24 1.23 -5.17 -1.39
N GLY A 25 2.47 -5.38 -0.97
CA GLY A 25 3.64 -4.70 -1.51
C GLY A 25 4.23 -5.50 -2.68
N LEU A 26 4.41 -4.84 -3.80
CA LEU A 26 5.02 -5.36 -5.01
C LEU A 26 6.40 -4.72 -5.20
N ASP A 27 7.36 -5.49 -5.68
CA ASP A 27 8.65 -4.95 -6.13
C ASP A 27 8.53 -4.26 -7.49
N ALA A 28 9.67 -3.76 -7.99
CA ALA A 28 9.71 -3.09 -9.29
C ALA A 28 9.35 -4.00 -10.48
N ALA A 29 9.44 -5.33 -10.32
CA ALA A 29 9.04 -6.32 -11.32
C ALA A 29 7.56 -6.72 -11.18
N GLY A 30 6.81 -6.12 -10.25
CA GLY A 30 5.42 -6.45 -9.97
C GLY A 30 5.24 -7.74 -9.18
N LYS A 31 6.31 -8.28 -8.57
CA LYS A 31 6.23 -9.50 -7.77
C LYS A 31 5.80 -9.16 -6.33
N PRO A 32 4.85 -9.88 -5.74
CA PRO A 32 4.49 -9.69 -4.34
C PRO A 32 5.65 -10.07 -3.42
N VAL A 33 6.09 -9.09 -2.64
CA VAL A 33 7.19 -9.22 -1.66
C VAL A 33 6.71 -8.95 -0.24
N PHE A 34 5.51 -8.37 -0.10
CA PHE A 34 4.86 -8.11 1.17
C PHE A 34 3.35 -8.36 1.05
N ARG A 35 2.75 -8.99 2.06
CA ARG A 35 1.30 -9.10 2.19
C ARG A 35 0.94 -9.10 3.67
N SER A 36 0.09 -8.17 4.08
CA SER A 36 -0.38 -8.12 5.46
C SER A 36 -1.80 -7.55 5.53
N ARG A 37 -2.48 -7.85 6.64
CA ARG A 37 -3.80 -7.31 6.95
C ARG A 37 -3.65 -6.31 8.10
N PHE A 38 -4.23 -5.14 7.94
CA PHE A 38 -4.14 -4.05 8.90
C PHE A 38 -5.52 -3.60 9.38
N THR A 39 -5.56 -3.10 10.62
CA THR A 39 -6.64 -2.24 11.07
C THR A 39 -6.42 -0.83 10.53
N ARG A 40 -7.43 0.03 10.62
CA ARG A 40 -7.36 1.43 10.15
C ARG A 40 -6.16 2.18 10.76
N GLU A 41 -6.00 2.12 12.07
CA GLU A 41 -4.91 2.80 12.79
C GLU A 41 -3.54 2.26 12.37
N ARG A 42 -3.40 0.93 12.35
CA ARG A 42 -2.15 0.26 11.97
C ARG A 42 -1.75 0.54 10.52
N LEU A 43 -2.73 0.72 9.63
CA LEU A 43 -2.47 1.08 8.24
C LEU A 43 -1.86 2.48 8.14
N ILE A 44 -2.37 3.45 8.89
CA ILE A 44 -1.81 4.81 8.89
C ILE A 44 -0.40 4.82 9.48
N GLU A 45 -0.17 4.12 10.59
CA GLU A 45 1.18 3.97 11.16
C GLU A 45 2.14 3.32 10.16
N PHE A 46 1.67 2.31 9.41
CA PHE A 46 2.46 1.64 8.40
C PHE A 46 2.80 2.56 7.23
N LEU A 47 1.82 3.31 6.69
CA LEU A 47 2.04 4.29 5.63
C LEU A 47 3.03 5.38 6.08
N ALA A 48 2.86 5.92 7.29
CA ALA A 48 3.77 6.94 7.83
C ALA A 48 5.22 6.47 8.00
N ARG A 49 5.44 5.16 8.19
CA ARG A 49 6.78 4.55 8.32
C ARG A 49 7.34 4.01 7.00
N ALA A 50 6.49 3.76 6.02
CA ALA A 50 6.89 3.25 4.73
C ALA A 50 7.56 4.35 3.91
N SER A 51 8.56 3.99 3.12
CA SER A 51 9.13 4.94 2.16
C SER A 51 8.06 5.37 1.15
N PRO A 52 8.09 6.64 0.68
CA PRO A 52 7.20 7.12 -0.37
C PRO A 52 7.16 6.15 -1.56
N THR A 53 5.96 5.75 -1.95
CA THR A 53 5.73 4.70 -2.95
C THR A 53 4.40 4.94 -3.66
N ILE A 54 4.15 4.23 -4.75
CA ILE A 54 2.87 4.32 -5.47
C ILE A 54 1.86 3.39 -4.79
N VAL A 55 0.74 3.95 -4.33
CA VAL A 55 -0.36 3.22 -3.72
C VAL A 55 -1.49 3.06 -4.73
N GLY A 56 -1.68 1.83 -5.20
CA GLY A 56 -2.82 1.43 -6.00
C GLY A 56 -4.02 1.12 -5.10
N MET A 57 -5.17 1.74 -5.37
CA MET A 57 -6.40 1.45 -4.65
C MET A 57 -7.55 1.20 -5.62
N GLU A 58 -8.35 0.19 -5.34
CA GLU A 58 -9.61 0.00 -6.04
C GLU A 58 -10.63 1.06 -5.59
N ALA A 59 -11.42 1.55 -6.54
CA ALA A 59 -12.44 2.55 -6.26
C ALA A 59 -13.53 1.94 -5.37
N CYS A 60 -13.60 2.36 -4.12
CA CYS A 60 -14.69 2.00 -3.21
C CYS A 60 -15.07 3.20 -2.34
N PRO A 61 -16.23 3.22 -1.67
CA PRO A 61 -16.66 4.36 -0.86
C PRO A 61 -15.64 4.77 0.22
N GLY A 62 -14.83 3.83 0.71
CA GLY A 62 -13.76 4.08 1.69
C GLY A 62 -12.41 4.49 1.09
N SER A 63 -12.22 4.41 -0.22
CA SER A 63 -10.91 4.63 -0.85
C SER A 63 -10.51 6.09 -0.88
N ASN A 64 -11.47 7.02 -0.95
CA ASN A 64 -11.15 8.45 -0.94
C ASN A 64 -10.50 8.91 0.38
N TRP A 65 -11.04 8.46 1.53
CA TRP A 65 -10.44 8.77 2.83
C TRP A 65 -9.00 8.24 2.93
N LEU A 66 -8.78 7.01 2.45
CA LEU A 66 -7.46 6.40 2.48
C LEU A 66 -6.50 7.07 1.48
N ALA A 67 -7.01 7.54 0.33
CA ALA A 67 -6.23 8.26 -0.67
C ALA A 67 -5.63 9.53 -0.07
N CYS A 68 -6.46 10.33 0.60
CA CYS A 68 -6.01 11.54 1.27
C CYS A 68 -4.93 11.22 2.32
N LYS A 69 -5.12 10.15 3.11
CA LYS A 69 -4.14 9.78 4.14
C LYS A 69 -2.82 9.26 3.58
N ALA A 70 -2.86 8.45 2.52
CA ALA A 70 -1.66 8.01 1.85
C ALA A 70 -0.90 9.19 1.21
N ALA A 71 -1.62 10.14 0.60
CA ALA A 71 -1.02 11.35 0.05
C ALA A 71 -0.39 12.25 1.12
N ASP A 72 -1.01 12.38 2.29
CA ASP A 72 -0.48 13.11 3.46
C ASP A 72 0.84 12.52 3.97
N CYS A 73 1.00 11.20 3.89
CA CYS A 73 2.26 10.50 4.18
C CYS A 73 3.29 10.58 3.04
N GLY A 74 3.00 11.29 1.95
CA GLY A 74 3.91 11.46 0.80
C GLY A 74 3.83 10.35 -0.25
N HIS A 75 2.85 9.44 -0.18
CA HIS A 75 2.66 8.42 -1.20
C HIS A 75 1.89 8.96 -2.41
N LYS A 76 2.20 8.43 -3.59
CA LYS A 76 1.47 8.76 -4.81
C LYS A 76 0.32 7.78 -4.99
N VAL A 77 -0.92 8.26 -4.87
CA VAL A 77 -2.11 7.42 -5.02
C VAL A 77 -2.53 7.30 -6.48
N ARG A 78 -2.82 6.08 -6.93
CA ARG A 78 -3.49 5.80 -8.21
C ARG A 78 -4.76 4.99 -7.93
N SER A 79 -5.91 5.57 -8.26
CA SER A 79 -7.18 4.84 -8.31
C SER A 79 -7.28 4.14 -9.66
N ASN A 80 -7.42 2.81 -9.67
CA ASN A 80 -7.75 2.09 -10.90
C ASN A 80 -9.28 2.19 -11.08
N HIS A 81 -9.72 2.99 -12.05
CA HIS A 81 -11.11 3.03 -12.53
C HIS A 81 -11.35 1.82 -13.43
#